data_AF-A0A1Q3ZFT5-F1
#
_entry.id   AF-A0A1Q3ZFT5-F1
#
_cell.length_a   1.000
_cell.length_b   1.000
_cell.length_c   1.000
_cell.angle_alpha   90.00
_cell.angle_beta   90.00
_cell.angle_gamma   90.00
#
_symmetry.space_group_name_H-M   'P 1'
#
loop_
_entity.id
_entity.type
_entity.pdbx_description
1 polymer ?
#
loop_
_entity_poly.entity_id
_entity_poly.type
_entity_poly.pdbx_seq_one_letter_code
_entity_poly.pdbx_strand_id
1 'polypeptide(L)'
;MVHRGEIVEQAVRRSGVPITTIAKRLGRSRRWMYLMFDNPDVPIEIITRIGQIIYYDFHSDFPSLFQKFQAVEQVSYDLKHEGEEYWKNKYFALLEEYNSLLKKFTTEK
;
A
#
# COMPACT_ATOMS: atom_id res chain seq x y z
N MET A 1 -7.90 24.65 2.02
CA MET A 1 -7.30 23.43 1.45
C MET A 1 -6.08 23.10 2.31
N VAL A 2 -5.96 21.87 2.84
CA VAL A 2 -4.86 21.52 3.75
C VAL A 2 -3.59 21.33 2.93
N HIS A 3 -2.56 22.14 3.18
CA HIS A 3 -1.29 22.05 2.47
C HIS A 3 -0.42 20.95 3.08
N ARG A 4 -0.39 19.77 2.44
CA ARG A 4 0.29 18.59 3.02
C ARG A 4 1.80 18.76 3.09
N GLY A 5 2.41 19.39 2.09
CA GLY A 5 3.85 19.61 2.04
C GLY A 5 4.38 20.40 3.24
N GLU A 6 3.75 21.54 3.56
CA GLU A 6 4.05 22.34 4.77
C GLU A 6 3.96 21.54 6.07
N ILE A 7 2.93 20.71 6.26
CA ILE A 7 2.78 19.88 7.46
C ILE A 7 3.94 18.87 7.58
N VAL A 8 4.28 18.22 6.46
CA VAL A 8 5.42 17.30 6.40
C VAL A 8 6.73 18.04 6.68
N GLU A 9 6.90 19.25 6.17
CA GLU A 9 8.08 20.07 6.44
C GLU A 9 8.21 20.38 7.93
N GLN A 10 7.12 20.78 8.59
CA GLN A 10 7.12 21.05 10.03
C GLN A 10 7.50 19.82 10.84
N ALA A 11 6.94 18.65 10.51
CA ALA A 11 7.30 17.39 11.16
C ALA A 11 8.78 17.04 10.94
N VAL A 12 9.28 17.17 9.71
CA VAL A 12 10.70 16.95 9.37
C VAL A 12 11.60 17.89 10.18
N ARG A 13 11.29 19.18 10.25
CA ARG A 13 12.09 20.15 11.02
C ARG A 13 12.06 19.86 12.52
N ARG A 14 10.91 19.43 13.08
CA ARG A 14 10.78 19.05 14.49
C ARG A 14 11.51 17.76 14.83
N SER A 15 11.62 16.82 13.89
CA SER A 15 12.30 15.54 14.10
C SER A 15 13.81 15.67 14.34
N GLY A 16 14.41 16.81 13.96
CA GLY A 16 15.87 16.99 14.02
C GLY A 16 16.66 16.17 12.99
N VAL A 17 15.99 15.35 12.17
CA VAL A 17 16.65 14.56 11.14
C VAL A 17 17.05 15.47 9.97
N PRO A 18 18.33 15.48 9.54
CA PRO A 18 18.76 16.31 8.44
C PRO A 18 18.02 15.98 7.14
N ILE A 19 17.54 17.02 6.45
CA ILE A 19 16.89 16.91 5.13
C ILE A 19 17.76 16.10 4.16
N THR A 20 19.08 16.29 4.17
CA THR A 20 20.04 15.49 3.37
C THR A 20 19.91 13.98 3.60
N THR A 21 19.73 13.56 4.85
CA THR A 21 19.59 12.15 5.22
C THR A 21 18.27 11.58 4.71
N ILE A 22 17.20 12.35 4.82
CA ILE A 22 15.87 11.97 4.33
C ILE A 22 15.89 11.80 2.81
N ALA A 23 16.48 12.76 2.07
CA ALA A 23 16.69 12.64 0.61
C ALA A 23 17.34 11.33 0.23
N LYS A 24 18.47 11.02 0.88
CA LYS A 24 19.27 9.84 0.59
C LYS A 24 18.47 8.56 0.82
N ARG A 25 17.75 8.47 1.94
CA ARG A 25 16.89 7.32 2.27
C ARG A 25 15.69 7.18 1.32
N LEU A 26 15.19 8.29 0.78
CA LEU A 26 14.15 8.30 -0.24
C LEU A 26 14.67 8.04 -1.67
N GLY A 27 15.98 8.05 -1.89
CA GLY A 27 16.55 7.98 -3.24
C GLY A 27 16.27 9.23 -4.09
N ARG A 28 16.11 10.40 -3.46
CA ARG A 28 15.76 11.67 -4.11
C ARG A 28 16.80 12.75 -3.83
N SER A 29 16.76 13.84 -4.61
CA SER A 29 17.64 14.99 -4.41
C SER A 29 17.11 15.92 -3.31
N ARG A 30 17.99 16.71 -2.69
CA ARG A 30 17.56 17.75 -1.72
C ARG A 30 16.56 18.74 -2.33
N ARG A 31 16.80 19.16 -3.58
CA ARG A 31 15.91 20.06 -4.32
C ARG A 31 14.51 19.48 -4.43
N TRP A 32 14.41 18.18 -4.64
CA TRP A 32 13.13 17.49 -4.73
C TRP A 32 12.33 17.59 -3.42
N MET A 33 12.96 17.50 -2.23
CA MET A 33 12.20 17.72 -0.99
C MET A 33 11.68 19.13 -0.85
N TYR A 34 12.48 20.15 -1.18
CA TYR A 34 11.98 21.53 -1.09
C TYR A 34 10.78 21.75 -2.01
N LEU A 35 10.85 21.27 -3.25
CA LEU A 35 9.70 21.29 -4.17
C LEU A 35 8.50 20.48 -3.66
N MET A 36 8.75 19.40 -2.93
CA MET A 36 7.69 18.58 -2.33
C MET A 36 7.04 19.27 -1.13
N PHE A 37 7.81 20.01 -0.32
CA PHE A 37 7.28 20.80 0.79
C PHE A 37 6.36 21.94 0.30
N ASP A 38 6.66 22.51 -0.86
CA ASP A 38 5.80 23.53 -1.52
C ASP A 38 4.58 22.92 -2.25
N ASN A 39 4.43 21.59 -2.26
CA ASN A 39 3.32 20.92 -2.93
C ASN A 39 2.14 20.70 -1.97
N PRO A 40 0.93 21.24 -2.25
CA PRO A 40 -0.24 21.03 -1.40
C PRO A 40 -0.75 19.59 -1.41
N ASP A 41 -0.56 18.87 -2.52
CA ASP A 41 -1.10 17.53 -2.75
C ASP A 41 -0.01 16.45 -2.78
N VAL A 42 0.68 16.30 -1.64
CA VAL A 42 1.66 15.22 -1.48
C VAL A 42 0.95 13.86 -1.41
N PRO A 43 1.41 12.86 -2.21
CA PRO A 43 0.91 11.48 -2.14
C PRO A 43 1.14 10.84 -0.76
N ILE A 44 0.16 10.04 -0.32
CA ILE A 44 0.18 9.37 0.99
C ILE A 44 1.39 8.44 1.16
N GLU A 45 1.81 7.75 0.10
CA GLU A 45 3.00 6.88 0.12
C GLU A 45 4.28 7.63 0.51
N ILE A 46 4.43 8.86 0.01
CA ILE A 46 5.58 9.71 0.31
C ILE A 46 5.52 10.18 1.75
N ILE A 47 4.35 10.60 2.21
CA ILE A 47 4.12 11.04 3.60
C ILE A 47 4.45 9.91 4.57
N THR A 48 3.91 8.71 4.34
CA THR A 48 4.17 7.52 5.16
C THR A 48 5.64 7.16 5.19
N ARG A 49 6.31 7.18 4.03
CA ARG A 49 7.75 6.84 3.96
C ARG A 49 8.63 7.87 4.66
N ILE A 50 8.28 9.16 4.59
CA ILE A 50 8.95 10.20 5.38
C ILE A 50 8.70 9.96 6.86
N GLY A 51 7.46 9.69 7.28
CA GLY A 51 7.09 9.39 8.66
C GLY A 51 7.91 8.25 9.25
N GLN A 52 8.11 7.17 8.49
CA GLN A 52 8.98 6.05 8.89
C GLN A 52 10.45 6.47 9.07
N ILE A 53 10.96 7.38 8.22
CA ILE A 53 12.35 7.85 8.31
C ILE A 53 12.57 8.73 9.55
N ILE A 54 11.58 9.56 9.89
CA ILE A 54 11.67 10.53 11.00
C ILE A 54 10.99 10.03 12.29
N TYR A 55 10.50 8.79 12.31
CA TYR A 55 9.75 8.18 13.41
C TYR A 55 8.55 9.03 13.88
N TYR A 56 7.81 9.57 12.91
CA TYR A 56 6.63 10.40 13.15
C TYR A 56 5.39 9.77 12.52
N ASP A 57 4.30 9.74 13.29
CA ASP A 57 3.02 9.26 12.82
C ASP A 57 2.15 10.42 12.31
N PHE A 58 1.82 10.37 11.02
CA PHE A 58 1.02 11.38 10.34
C PHE A 58 -0.49 11.11 10.39
N HIS A 59 -0.95 10.02 11.04
CA HIS A 59 -2.38 9.69 11.12
C HIS A 59 -3.21 10.80 11.76
N SER A 60 -2.69 11.45 12.81
CA SER A 60 -3.36 12.56 13.48
C SER A 60 -3.44 13.82 12.62
N ASP A 61 -2.46 14.04 11.75
CA ASP A 61 -2.39 15.22 10.88
C ASP A 61 -3.27 15.09 9.64
N PHE A 62 -3.49 13.86 9.15
CA PHE A 62 -4.28 13.60 7.95
C PHE A 62 -5.35 12.51 8.11
N PRO A 63 -6.29 12.64 9.07
CA PRO A 63 -7.26 11.59 9.37
C PRO A 63 -8.11 11.17 8.16
N SER A 64 -8.50 12.13 7.31
CA SER A 64 -9.29 11.85 6.09
C SER A 64 -8.53 11.16 4.97
N LEU A 65 -7.19 11.25 4.94
CA LEU A 65 -6.36 10.57 3.94
C LEU A 65 -6.12 9.12 4.31
N PHE A 66 -5.79 8.86 5.58
CA PHE A 66 -5.52 7.51 6.06
C PHE A 66 -6.79 6.66 6.12
N GLN A 67 -7.95 7.23 6.43
CA GLN A 67 -9.23 6.52 6.38
C GLN A 67 -9.58 6.04 4.96
N LYS A 68 -9.32 6.87 3.94
CA LYS A 68 -9.53 6.48 2.53
C LYS A 68 -8.55 5.40 2.09
N PHE A 69 -7.30 5.47 2.54
CA PHE A 69 -6.29 4.48 2.19
C PHE A 69 -6.64 3.09 2.73
N GLN A 70 -7.05 3.00 4.01
CA GLN A 70 -7.49 1.73 4.61
C GLN A 70 -8.71 1.13 3.89
N ALA A 71 -9.68 1.96 3.51
CA ALA A 71 -10.84 1.50 2.75
C ALA A 71 -10.46 0.95 1.36
N VAL A 72 -9.52 1.59 0.67
CA VAL A 72 -9.04 1.11 -0.65
C VAL A 72 -8.25 -0.18 -0.53
N GLU A 73 -7.42 -0.32 0.50
CA GLU A 73 -6.64 -1.53 0.75
C GLU A 73 -7.53 -2.73 1.08
N GLN A 74 -8.57 -2.53 1.89
CA GLN A 74 -9.58 -3.54 2.17
C GLN A 74 -10.34 -3.98 0.91
N VAL A 75 -10.83 -3.02 0.11
CA VAL A 75 -11.52 -3.34 -1.15
C VAL A 75 -10.59 -4.07 -2.14
N SER A 76 -9.32 -3.68 -2.21
CA SER A 76 -8.35 -4.38 -3.05
C SER A 76 -8.07 -5.80 -2.58
N TYR A 77 -8.05 -6.02 -1.26
CA TYR A 77 -7.85 -7.35 -0.67
C TYR A 77 -9.03 -8.26 -0.97
N ASP A 78 -10.26 -7.78 -0.75
CA ASP A 78 -11.50 -8.54 -0.99
C ASP A 78 -11.64 -8.93 -2.48
N LEU A 79 -11.39 -7.99 -3.41
CA LEU A 79 -11.43 -8.27 -4.85
C LEU A 79 -10.39 -9.31 -5.30
N LYS A 80 -9.20 -9.33 -4.68
CA LYS A 80 -8.18 -10.34 -4.97
C LYS A 80 -8.58 -11.71 -4.44
N HIS A 81 -9.16 -11.76 -3.25
CA HIS A 81 -9.57 -13.02 -2.61
C HIS A 81 -10.74 -13.68 -3.35
N GLU A 82 -11.73 -12.90 -3.82
CA GLU A 82 -12.80 -13.44 -4.67
C GLU A 82 -12.26 -14.10 -5.95
N GLY A 83 -11.29 -13.47 -6.61
CA GLY A 83 -10.67 -14.02 -7.81
C GLY A 83 -9.87 -15.30 -7.54
N GLU A 84 -9.05 -15.31 -6.49
CA GLU A 84 -8.27 -16.49 -6.10
C GLU A 84 -9.16 -17.67 -5.69
N GLU A 85 -10.23 -17.40 -4.93
CA GLU A 85 -11.18 -18.43 -4.52
C GLU A 85 -11.97 -19.00 -5.69
N TYR A 86 -12.38 -18.16 -6.65
CA TYR A 86 -13.03 -18.60 -7.89
C TYR A 86 -12.17 -19.60 -8.68
N TRP A 87 -10.90 -19.26 -8.93
CA TRP A 87 -10.00 -20.13 -9.69
C TRP A 87 -9.62 -21.40 -8.93
N LYS A 88 -9.45 -21.30 -7.61
CA LYS A 88 -9.23 -22.45 -6.72
C LYS A 88 -10.40 -23.44 -6.80
N ASN A 89 -11.63 -22.96 -6.70
CA ASN A 89 -12.82 -23.80 -6.77
C ASN A 89 -12.97 -24.46 -8.14
N LYS A 90 -12.69 -23.73 -9.23
CA LYS A 90 -12.70 -24.27 -10.59
C LYS A 90 -11.66 -25.39 -10.77
N TYR A 91 -10.47 -25.23 -10.20
CA TYR A 91 -9.44 -26.26 -10.23
C TYR A 91 -9.85 -27.51 -9.45
N PHE A 92 -10.44 -27.34 -8.26
CA PHE A 92 -10.96 -28.46 -7.47
C PHE A 92 -12.04 -29.26 -8.21
N ALA A 93 -13.00 -28.58 -8.83
CA ALA A 93 -14.06 -29.24 -9.60
C ALA A 93 -13.48 -30.09 -10.75
N LEU A 94 -12.49 -29.57 -11.48
CA LEU A 94 -11.83 -30.31 -12.55
C LEU A 94 -11.08 -31.55 -12.03
N LEU A 95 -10.41 -31.42 -10.88
CA LEU A 95 -9.73 -32.53 -10.21
C LEU A 95 -10.71 -33.62 -9.79
N GLU A 96 -11.87 -33.25 -9.26
CA GLU A 96 -12.92 -34.18 -8.87
C GLU A 96 -13.51 -34.89 -10.09
N GLU A 97 -13.80 -34.17 -11.18
CA GLU A 97 -14.27 -34.76 -12.43
C GLU A 97 -13.24 -35.75 -12.98
N TYR A 98 -11.97 -35.36 -13.05
CA TYR A 98 -10.88 -36.23 -13.51
C TYR A 98 -10.75 -37.50 -12.66
N ASN A 99 -10.77 -37.37 -11.34
CA ASN A 99 -10.73 -38.51 -10.43
C ASN A 99 -11.97 -39.41 -10.59
N SER A 100 -13.15 -38.84 -10.87
CA SER A 100 -14.36 -39.62 -11.14
C SER A 100 -14.23 -40.44 -12.42
N LEU A 101 -13.65 -39.86 -13.48
CA LEU A 101 -13.42 -40.52 -14.74
C LEU A 101 -12.41 -41.65 -14.58
N LEU A 102 -11.27 -41.39 -13.92
CA LEU A 102 -10.29 -42.41 -13.60
C LEU A 102 -10.93 -43.59 -12.86
N LYS A 103 -11.71 -43.31 -11.81
CA LYS A 103 -12.40 -44.39 -11.06
C LYS A 103 -13.32 -45.21 -11.96
N LYS A 104 -14.10 -44.58 -12.86
CA LYS A 104 -14.96 -45.30 -13.82
C LYS A 104 -14.13 -46.23 -14.72
N PHE A 105 -13.02 -45.73 -15.28
CA PHE A 105 -12.13 -46.53 -16.12
C PHE A 105 -11.48 -47.71 -15.38
N THR A 106 -11.15 -47.56 -14.09
CA THR A 106 -10.54 -48.65 -13.31
C THR A 106 -11.55 -49.69 -12.84
N THR A 107 -12.84 -49.38 -12.80
CA THR A 107 -13.89 -50.28 -12.32
C THR A 107 -14.51 -51.14 -13.45
N GLU A 108 -14.22 -50.83 -14.72
CA GLU A 108 -14.67 -51.58 -15.90
C GLU A 108 -13.72 -52.71 -16.35
N LYS A 109 -12.74 -53.09 -15.51
CA LYS A 109 -11.90 -54.29 -15.68
C LYS A 109 -12.19 -55.30 -14.58
#